data_AF-A0A2N0YYS3-F1
#
_entry.id   AF-A0A2N0YYS3-F1
#
_cell.length_a   1.000
_cell.length_b   1.000
_cell.length_c   1.000
_cell.angle_alpha   90.00
_cell.angle_beta   90.00
_cell.angle_gamma   90.00
#
_symmetry.space_group_name_H-M   'P 1'
#
loop_
_entity.id
_entity.type
_entity.pdbx_description
1 polymer ?
#
loop_
_entity_poly.entity_id
_entity_poly.type
_entity_poly.pdbx_seq_one_letter_code
_entity_poly.pdbx_strand_id
1 'polypeptide(L)'
;MQLIVKGKELSKSIIESLSNIFHKDDILIPRARVGSLTVSQLSPSSDKMMMYCINLFYSFGLGNNAIDTTFSLRKDLPPKLTIIISNIFKFGSDVANL
;
A
#
# COMPACT_ATOMS: atom_id res chain seq x y z
N MET A 1 15.75 -6.67 -0.67
CA MET A 1 14.91 -7.16 -1.80
C MET A 1 13.60 -7.82 -1.36
N GLN A 2 13.59 -8.68 -0.32
CA GLN A 2 12.35 -9.34 0.18
C GLN A 2 11.25 -8.35 0.64
N LEU A 3 11.61 -7.22 1.27
CA LEU A 3 10.64 -6.18 1.67
C LEU A 3 9.85 -5.58 0.50
N ILE A 4 10.44 -5.47 -0.68
CA ILE A 4 9.77 -4.92 -1.87
C ILE A 4 8.69 -5.90 -2.36
N VAL A 5 9.00 -7.20 -2.34
CA VAL A 5 8.05 -8.25 -2.71
C VAL A 5 6.90 -8.28 -1.71
N LYS A 6 7.20 -8.27 -0.41
CA LYS A 6 6.20 -8.24 0.66
C LYS A 6 5.33 -6.98 0.58
N GLY A 7 5.93 -5.81 0.35
CA GLY A 7 5.22 -4.55 0.16
C GLY A 7 4.30 -4.60 -1.07
N LYS A 8 4.76 -5.18 -2.17
CA LYS A 8 3.95 -5.38 -3.39
C LYS A 8 2.74 -6.29 -3.13
N GLU A 9 2.91 -7.39 -2.40
CA GLU A 9 1.81 -8.28 -2.03
C GLU A 9 0.81 -7.59 -1.11
N LEU A 10 1.28 -6.84 -0.11
CA LEU A 10 0.45 -6.02 0.75
C LEU A 10 -0.36 -4.99 -0.06
N SER A 11 0.28 -4.26 -0.98
CA SER A 11 -0.41 -3.29 -1.84
C SER A 11 -1.49 -3.94 -2.69
N LYS A 12 -1.25 -5.14 -3.25
CA LYS A 12 -2.27 -5.89 -4.00
C LYS A 12 -3.48 -6.22 -3.14
N SER A 13 -3.27 -6.71 -1.91
CA SER A 13 -4.36 -7.04 -0.99
C SER A 13 -5.19 -5.80 -0.61
N ILE A 14 -4.54 -4.65 -0.42
CA ILE A 14 -5.22 -3.37 -0.17
C ILE A 14 -6.06 -2.95 -1.39
N ILE A 15 -5.47 -3.01 -2.59
CA ILE A 15 -6.16 -2.67 -3.85
C ILE A 15 -7.38 -3.56 -4.03
N GLU A 16 -7.26 -4.86 -3.82
CA GLU A 16 -8.36 -5.82 -3.94
C GLU A 16 -9.47 -5.52 -2.93
N SER A 17 -9.11 -5.24 -1.67
CA SER A 17 -10.06 -4.91 -0.62
C SER A 17 -10.86 -3.64 -0.93
N LEU A 18 -10.21 -2.59 -1.45
CA LEU A 18 -10.86 -1.34 -1.85
C LEU A 18 -11.64 -1.48 -3.16
N SER A 19 -11.13 -2.26 -4.11
CA SER A 19 -11.81 -2.57 -5.38
C SER A 19 -13.15 -3.25 -5.14
N ASN A 20 -13.22 -4.15 -4.17
CA ASN A 20 -14.47 -4.78 -3.75
C ASN A 20 -15.48 -3.79 -3.15
N ILE A 21 -15.04 -2.65 -2.62
CA ILE A 21 -15.93 -1.57 -2.16
C ILE A 21 -16.46 -0.81 -3.36
N PHE A 22 -15.57 -0.36 -4.26
CA PHE A 22 -15.97 0.36 -5.46
C PHE A 22 -16.93 -0.46 -6.34
N HIS A 23 -16.69 -1.76 -6.49
CA HIS A 23 -17.59 -2.65 -7.23
C HIS A 23 -18.98 -2.77 -6.61
N LYS A 24 -19.11 -2.71 -5.28
CA LYS A 24 -20.42 -2.77 -4.62
C LYS A 24 -21.26 -1.52 -4.83
N ASP A 25 -20.60 -0.39 -5.08
CA ASP A 25 -21.25 0.90 -5.27
C ASP A 25 -21.33 1.29 -6.76
N ASP A 26 -21.06 0.35 -7.68
CA ASP A 26 -21.01 0.55 -9.13
C ASP A 26 -20.04 1.69 -9.56
N ILE A 27 -18.97 1.90 -8.80
CA ILE A 27 -17.94 2.89 -9.06
C ILE A 27 -16.82 2.28 -9.90
N LEU A 28 -16.39 3.01 -10.93
CA LEU A 28 -15.24 2.64 -11.76
C LEU A 28 -13.95 2.65 -10.92
N ILE A 29 -13.24 1.53 -10.91
CA ILE A 29 -11.95 1.42 -10.21
C ILE A 29 -10.88 2.18 -11.00
N PRO A 30 -10.08 3.04 -10.33
CA PRO A 30 -8.95 3.69 -10.96
C PRO A 30 -7.96 2.67 -11.54
N ARG A 31 -7.64 2.80 -12.83
CA ARG A 31 -6.70 1.90 -13.51
C ARG A 31 -5.27 2.17 -13.04
N ALA A 32 -4.64 1.18 -12.41
CA ALA A 32 -3.23 1.25 -12.05
C ALA A 32 -2.35 1.42 -13.30
N ARG A 33 -1.35 2.32 -13.24
CA ARG A 33 -0.29 2.36 -14.25
C ARG A 33 0.67 1.21 -13.99
N VAL A 34 0.61 0.19 -14.83
CA VAL A 34 1.63 -0.87 -14.87
C VAL A 34 2.88 -0.26 -15.51
N GLY A 35 4.00 -0.26 -14.79
CA GLY A 35 5.29 0.15 -15.35
C GLY A 35 5.75 -0.81 -16.44
N SER A 36 6.43 -0.29 -17.47
CA SER A 36 7.02 -1.12 -18.52
C SER A 36 8.12 -2.01 -17.94
N LEU A 37 8.11 -3.30 -18.30
CA LEU A 37 9.19 -4.23 -17.98
C LEU A 37 10.46 -3.75 -18.69
N THR A 38 11.50 -3.44 -17.92
CA THR A 38 12.81 -3.08 -18.49
C THR A 38 13.60 -4.36 -18.73
N VAL A 39 14.40 -4.40 -19.80
CA VAL A 39 15.33 -5.51 -20.08
C VAL A 39 16.65 -5.39 -19.29
N SER A 40 16.82 -4.32 -18.51
CA SER A 40 18.04 -4.06 -17.75
C SER A 40 18.12 -4.98 -16.53
N GLN A 41 19.24 -5.68 -16.40
CA GLN A 41 19.57 -6.46 -15.20
C GLN A 41 20.27 -5.63 -14.11
N LEU A 42 20.73 -4.43 -14.45
CA LEU A 42 21.28 -3.49 -13.47
C LEU A 42 20.15 -2.88 -12.65
N SER A 43 20.32 -2.85 -11.32
CA SER A 43 19.37 -2.17 -10.44
C SER A 43 19.27 -0.69 -10.83
N PRO A 44 18.07 -0.17 -11.14
CA PRO A 44 17.89 1.21 -11.58
C PRO A 44 18.15 2.23 -10.46
N SER A 45 18.15 1.79 -9.20
CA SER A 45 18.37 2.65 -8.02
C SER A 45 19.27 1.96 -7.00
N SER A 46 19.92 2.78 -6.16
CA SER A 46 20.70 2.30 -5.01
C SER A 46 19.77 1.69 -3.95
N ASP A 47 20.20 0.62 -3.29
CA ASP A 47 19.45 -0.04 -2.22
C ASP A 47 19.05 0.93 -1.10
N LYS A 48 19.92 1.89 -0.76
CA LYS A 48 19.63 2.91 0.26
C LYS A 48 18.48 3.84 -0.17
N MET A 49 18.46 4.23 -1.44
CA MET A 49 17.38 5.05 -1.99
C MET A 49 16.07 4.27 -2.02
N MET A 50 16.11 2.99 -2.36
CA MET A 50 14.93 2.13 -2.38
C MET A 50 14.36 1.89 -0.98
N MET A 51 15.20 1.66 0.02
CA MET A 51 14.78 1.56 1.43
C MET A 51 14.20 2.87 1.95
N TYR A 52 14.79 4.02 1.60
CA TYR A 52 14.23 5.33 1.94
C TYR A 52 12.82 5.51 1.34
N CYS A 53 12.63 5.17 0.06
CA CYS A 53 11.31 5.22 -0.57
C CYS A 53 10.29 4.31 0.12
N ILE A 54 10.68 3.09 0.52
CA ILE A 54 9.79 2.19 1.27
C ILE A 54 9.37 2.83 2.59
N ASN A 55 10.32 3.38 3.35
CA ASN A 55 10.05 4.05 4.62
C ASN A 55 9.09 5.24 4.47
N LEU A 56 9.35 6.06 3.45
CA LEU A 56 8.50 7.20 3.10
C LEU A 56 7.08 6.72 2.74
N PHE A 57 6.94 5.79 1.80
CA PHE A 57 5.64 5.39 1.29
C PHE A 57 4.78 4.61 2.30
N TYR A 58 5.36 3.78 3.17
CA TYR A 58 4.54 3.12 4.20
C TYR A 58 4.01 4.15 5.20
N SER A 59 4.81 5.16 5.57
CA SER A 59 4.40 6.21 6.51
C SER A 59 3.22 7.03 5.95
N PHE A 60 3.28 7.38 4.67
CA PHE A 60 2.15 7.98 3.95
C PHE A 60 0.94 7.06 3.89
N GLY A 61 1.15 5.76 3.64
CA GLY A 61 0.08 4.76 3.66
C GLY A 61 -0.63 4.69 5.01
N LEU A 62 0.12 4.68 6.12
CA LEU A 62 -0.45 4.69 7.47
C LEU A 62 -1.25 5.97 7.74
N GLY A 63 -0.65 7.13 7.48
CA GLY A 63 -1.27 8.43 7.74
C GLY A 63 -2.56 8.62 6.94
N ASN A 64 -2.54 8.31 5.63
CA ASN A 64 -3.70 8.46 4.78
C ASN A 64 -4.86 7.56 5.22
N ASN A 65 -4.61 6.28 5.52
CA ASN A 65 -5.69 5.39 5.97
C ASN A 65 -6.28 5.83 7.33
N ALA A 66 -5.47 6.43 8.21
CA ALA A 66 -5.95 6.99 9.47
C ALA A 66 -6.88 8.19 9.23
N ILE A 67 -6.52 9.09 8.31
CA ILE A 67 -7.37 10.22 7.88
C ILE A 67 -8.66 9.69 7.23
N ASP A 68 -8.56 8.72 6.31
CA ASP A 68 -9.73 8.14 5.65
C ASP A 68 -10.70 7.51 6.68
N THR A 69 -10.17 6.91 7.74
CA THR A 69 -10.96 6.32 8.83
C THR A 69 -11.72 7.39 9.64
N THR A 70 -11.09 8.54 9.94
CA THR A 70 -11.70 9.60 10.76
C THR A 70 -12.71 10.45 9.99
N PHE A 71 -12.49 10.66 8.69
CA PHE A 71 -13.36 11.46 7.84
C PHE A 71 -14.43 10.65 7.09
N SER A 72 -14.38 9.32 7.15
CA SER A 72 -15.39 8.48 6.50
C SER A 72 -16.74 8.58 7.21
N LEU A 73 -17.75 9.07 6.48
CA LEU A 73 -19.15 9.05 6.90
C LEU A 73 -19.79 7.65 6.77
N ARG A 74 -19.15 6.75 6.01
CA ARG A 74 -19.60 5.37 5.79
C ARG A 74 -19.22 4.50 6.99
N LYS A 75 -20.17 3.77 7.57
CA LYS A 75 -19.93 2.91 8.75
C LYS A 75 -19.17 1.62 8.43
N ASP A 76 -19.21 1.15 7.18
CA ASP A 76 -18.57 -0.08 6.73
C ASP A 76 -17.09 0.08 6.40
N LEU A 77 -16.61 1.33 6.26
CA LEU A 77 -15.26 1.65 5.83
C LEU A 77 -14.24 1.73 6.99
N PRO A 78 -14.50 2.40 8.13
CA PRO A 78 -13.56 2.48 9.26
C PRO A 78 -13.05 1.13 9.77
N PRO A 79 -13.89 0.07 9.92
CA PRO A 79 -13.39 -1.24 10.33
C PRO A 79 -12.42 -1.86 9.32
N LYS A 80 -12.70 -1.72 8.01
CA LYS A 80 -11.84 -2.25 6.95
C LYS A 80 -10.51 -1.50 6.88
N LEU A 81 -10.56 -0.17 6.96
CA LEU A 81 -9.37 0.67 6.98
C LEU A 81 -8.51 0.40 8.22
N THR A 82 -9.12 0.13 9.37
CA THR A 82 -8.38 -0.26 10.60
C THR A 82 -7.59 -1.55 10.40
N ILE A 83 -8.17 -2.54 9.72
CA ILE A 83 -7.45 -3.78 9.36
C ILE A 83 -6.28 -3.47 8.42
N ILE A 84 -6.49 -2.60 7.42
CA ILE A 84 -5.43 -2.16 6.50
C ILE A 84 -4.31 -1.47 7.26
N ILE A 85 -4.61 -0.53 8.16
CA ILE A 85 -3.66 0.16 9.03
C ILE A 85 -2.85 -0.86 9.84
N SER A 86 -3.49 -1.87 10.44
CA SER A 86 -2.80 -2.92 11.20
C SER A 86 -1.79 -3.68 10.35
N ASN A 87 -2.16 -4.03 9.10
CA ASN A 87 -1.27 -4.74 8.19
C ASN A 87 -0.09 -3.86 7.73
N ILE A 88 -0.32 -2.57 7.46
CA ILE A 88 0.75 -1.63 7.13
C ILE A 88 1.67 -1.42 8.34
N PHE A 89 1.12 -1.38 9.56
CA PHE A 89 1.91 -1.22 10.78
C PHE A 89 2.84 -2.41 11.04
N LYS A 90 2.34 -3.64 10.82
CA LYS A 90 3.17 -4.85 10.84
C LYS A 90 4.30 -4.78 9.80
N PHE A 91 3.99 -4.35 8.58
CA PHE A 91 5.01 -4.16 7.55
C PHE A 91 6.04 -3.08 7.94
N GLY A 92 5.61 -1.98 8.55
CA GLY A 92 6.51 -0.94 9.06
C GLY A 92 7.46 -1.47 10.14
N SER A 93 7.00 -2.39 10.99
CA SER A 93 7.86 -3.06 11.97
C SER A 93 8.95 -3.91 11.29
N ASP A 94 8.61 -4.61 10.19
CA ASP A 94 9.60 -5.34 9.40
C ASP A 94 10.62 -4.41 8.71
N VAL A 95 10.19 -3.21 8.32
CA VAL A 95 11.06 -2.18 7.74
C VAL A 95 12.02 -1.60 8.78
N ALA A 96 11.58 -1.42 10.03
CA ALA A 96 12.38 -0.88 11.12
C ALA A 96 13.42 -1.86 11.71
N ASN A 97 13.21 -3.16 11.52
CA ASN A 97 14.08 -4.23 12.05
C ASN A 97 15.24 -4.61 11.10
N LEU A 98 15.59 -3.74 10.15
CA LEU A 98 16.67 -3.90 9.16
C LEU A 98 17.61 -2.70 9.20
#